data_AF-A0A2G9MPG6-F1
#
_entry.id   AF-A0A2G9MPG6-F1
#
_cell.length_a   1.000
_cell.length_b   1.000
_cell.length_c   1.000
_cell.angle_alpha   90.00
_cell.angle_beta   90.00
_cell.angle_gamma   90.00
#
_symmetry.space_group_name_H-M   'P 1'
#
loop_
_entity.id
_entity.type
_entity.pdbx_description
1 polymer ?
#
loop_
_entity_poly.entity_id
_entity_poly.type
_entity_poly.pdbx_seq_one_letter_code
_entity_poly.pdbx_strand_id
1 'polypeptide(L)'
;MDLKNWVILFLNNQDLAKKDILEIQEISNTKLLIKRNSQDQTVLLMPDLKFEELKENQNVLIITLNKKSNIDLTIKNWKELSQKKNLDLIFLNSTLENKWILNPYTHNIICDKQTLKQGLLTIAENVGFVE
;
A
#
# COMPACT_ATOMS: atom_id res chain seq x y z
N MET A 1 0.56 -11.80 -14.96
CA MET A 1 1.55 -10.70 -14.86
C MET A 1 2.18 -10.76 -13.48
N ASP A 2 3.49 -10.62 -13.34
CA ASP A 2 4.16 -10.61 -12.03
C ASP A 2 3.82 -9.33 -11.23
N LEU A 3 3.78 -9.41 -9.90
CA LEU A 3 3.39 -8.31 -9.00
C LEU A 3 4.30 -7.09 -9.18
N LYS A 4 5.62 -7.31 -9.31
CA LYS A 4 6.59 -6.23 -9.53
C LYS A 4 6.30 -5.48 -10.83
N ASN A 5 6.08 -6.22 -11.92
CA ASN A 5 5.77 -5.64 -13.22
C ASN A 5 4.45 -4.87 -13.19
N TRP A 6 3.43 -5.42 -12.52
CA TRP A 6 2.16 -4.72 -12.34
C TRP A 6 2.36 -3.39 -11.59
N VAL A 7 3.18 -3.39 -10.53
CA VAL A 7 3.46 -2.19 -9.73
C VAL A 7 4.20 -1.13 -10.53
N ILE A 8 5.23 -1.52 -11.29
CA ILE A 8 5.98 -0.59 -12.14
C ILE A 8 5.04 0.05 -13.18
N LEU A 9 4.19 -0.76 -13.83
CA LEU A 9 3.21 -0.25 -14.79
C LEU A 9 2.22 0.71 -14.13
N PHE A 10 1.71 0.34 -12.94
CA PHE A 10 0.81 1.19 -12.17
C PHE A 10 1.43 2.53 -11.79
N LEU A 11 2.68 2.53 -11.29
CA LEU A 11 3.40 3.75 -10.91
C LEU A 11 3.65 4.66 -12.12
N ASN A 12 4.08 4.09 -13.24
CA ASN A 12 4.27 4.84 -14.49
C ASN A 12 2.95 5.45 -14.98
N ASN A 13 1.85 4.69 -14.93
CA ASN A 13 0.53 5.19 -15.34
C ASN A 13 0.04 6.34 -14.45
N GLN A 14 0.26 6.27 -13.14
CA GLN A 14 -0.05 7.39 -12.24
C GLN A 14 0.82 8.62 -12.52
N ASP A 15 2.07 8.40 -12.90
CA ASP A 15 3.01 9.48 -13.15
C ASP A 15 2.82 10.17 -14.50
N LEU A 16 2.05 9.60 -15.43
CA LEU A 16 1.74 10.26 -16.72
C LEU A 16 1.20 11.68 -16.56
N ALA A 17 0.41 11.91 -15.51
CA ALA A 17 -0.14 13.22 -15.19
C ALA A 17 0.84 14.13 -14.43
N LYS A 18 1.62 13.56 -13.49
CA LYS A 18 2.47 14.32 -12.56
C LYS A 18 3.88 14.58 -13.08
N LYS A 19 4.42 13.67 -13.90
CA LYS A 19 5.80 13.67 -14.40
C LYS A 19 6.82 13.92 -13.29
N ASP A 20 6.62 13.26 -12.16
CA ASP A 20 7.41 13.44 -10.94
C ASP A 20 8.44 12.33 -10.75
N ILE A 21 8.24 11.15 -11.34
CA ILE A 21 9.21 10.04 -11.27
C ILE A 21 10.40 10.35 -12.17
N LEU A 22 11.59 10.37 -11.56
CA LEU A 22 12.88 10.50 -12.27
C LEU A 22 13.45 9.14 -12.63
N GLU A 23 13.37 8.19 -11.69
CA GLU A 23 14.00 6.89 -11.83
C GLU A 23 13.29 5.86 -10.92
N ILE A 24 13.16 4.62 -11.41
CA ILE A 24 12.72 3.47 -10.63
C ILE A 24 13.91 2.52 -10.51
N GLN A 25 14.47 2.39 -9.30
CA GLN A 25 15.60 1.51 -9.01
C GLN A 25 15.12 0.24 -8.30
N GLU A 26 15.48 -0.92 -8.84
CA GLU A 26 15.26 -2.20 -8.15
C GLU A 26 16.38 -2.44 -7.13
N ILE A 27 16.03 -2.47 -5.84
CA ILE A 27 16.97 -2.75 -4.75
C ILE A 27 17.00 -4.26 -4.47
N SER A 28 15.84 -4.91 -4.57
CA SER A 28 15.69 -6.37 -4.47
C SER A 28 14.35 -6.79 -5.08
N ASN A 29 14.09 -8.11 -5.17
CA ASN A 29 12.84 -8.66 -5.68
C ASN A 29 11.57 -8.11 -4.98
N THR A 30 11.69 -7.66 -3.74
CA THR A 30 10.56 -7.16 -2.95
C THR A 30 10.65 -5.67 -2.63
N LYS A 31 11.66 -4.97 -3.14
CA LYS A 31 11.91 -3.56 -2.79
C LYS A 31 12.35 -2.74 -3.99
N LEU A 32 11.62 -1.66 -4.23
CA LEU A 32 11.96 -0.63 -5.22
C LEU A 32 12.23 0.70 -4.51
N LEU A 33 13.14 1.49 -5.07
CA LEU A 33 13.35 2.88 -4.71
C LEU A 33 12.90 3.76 -5.89
N ILE A 34 11.93 4.62 -5.66
CA ILE A 34 11.41 5.56 -6.66
C ILE A 34 12.01 6.92 -6.35
N LYS A 35 12.91 7.38 -7.21
CA LYS A 35 13.43 8.74 -7.11
C LYS A 35 12.44 9.71 -7.74
N ARG A 36 12.12 10.77 -7.01
CA ARG A 36 11.12 11.76 -7.42
C ARG A 36 11.69 13.17 -7.30
N ASN A 37 11.13 14.11 -8.05
CA ASN A 37 11.47 15.53 -7.88
C ASN A 37 11.02 16.06 -6.52
N SER A 38 9.90 15.56 -6.02
CA SER A 38 9.31 15.94 -4.74
C SER A 38 10.02 15.29 -3.55
N GLN A 39 9.86 13.97 -3.39
CA GLN A 39 10.46 13.18 -2.33
C GLN A 39 10.58 11.73 -2.76
N ASP A 40 11.76 11.15 -2.56
CA ASP A 40 11.98 9.72 -2.80
C ASP A 40 10.99 8.85 -2.02
N GLN A 41 10.54 7.77 -2.66
CA GLN A 41 9.58 6.84 -2.09
C GLN A 41 10.12 5.42 -2.15
N THR A 42 10.06 4.72 -1.03
CA THR A 42 10.35 3.28 -0.98
C THR A 42 9.08 2.51 -1.24
N VAL A 43 9.11 1.57 -2.19
CA VAL A 43 8.00 0.67 -2.47
C VAL A 43 8.36 -0.74 -2.02
N LEU A 44 7.51 -1.33 -1.18
CA LEU A 44 7.68 -2.68 -0.64
C LEU A 44 6.60 -3.61 -1.22
N LEU A 45 7.04 -4.71 -1.82
CA LEU A 45 6.16 -5.76 -2.36
C LEU A 45 6.03 -6.87 -1.33
N MET A 46 4.88 -6.93 -0.66
CA MET A 46 4.63 -7.84 0.45
C MET A 46 3.31 -8.59 0.20
N PRO A 47 3.30 -9.66 -0.64
CA PRO A 47 2.09 -10.44 -0.90
C PRO A 47 1.39 -10.89 0.39
N ASP A 48 2.20 -11.32 1.37
CA ASP A 48 1.80 -11.53 2.75
C ASP A 48 2.42 -10.43 3.61
N LEU A 49 1.56 -9.67 4.29
CA LEU A 49 1.93 -8.45 4.98
C LEU A 49 2.76 -8.76 6.24
N LYS A 50 3.88 -8.04 6.42
CA LYS A 50 4.77 -8.13 7.59
C LYS A 50 5.21 -6.73 7.97
N PHE A 51 4.90 -6.30 9.19
CA PHE A 51 5.14 -4.91 9.61
C PHE A 51 6.47 -4.73 10.33
N GLU A 52 7.18 -5.81 10.65
CA GLU A 52 8.47 -5.79 11.35
C GLU A 52 9.56 -5.05 10.57
N GLU A 53 9.38 -4.83 9.26
CA GLU A 53 10.33 -4.16 8.38
C GLU A 53 10.09 -2.64 8.23
N LEU A 54 9.04 -2.08 8.83
CA LEU A 54 8.68 -0.67 8.67
C LEU A 54 9.47 0.26 9.60
N LYS A 55 10.49 0.91 9.04
CA LYS A 55 11.24 1.97 9.73
C LYS A 55 10.41 3.26 9.86
N GLU A 56 10.67 4.03 10.91
CA GLU A 56 10.04 5.34 11.14
C GLU A 56 10.48 6.38 10.09
N ASN A 57 9.59 7.34 9.78
CA ASN A 57 9.84 8.53 8.96
C ASN A 57 10.24 8.32 7.48
N GLN A 58 10.04 7.12 6.93
CA GLN A 58 10.21 6.89 5.49
C GLN A 58 8.90 7.15 4.75
N ASN A 59 8.99 7.73 3.55
CA ASN A 59 7.87 7.74 2.58
C ASN A 59 7.78 6.33 1.97
N VAL A 60 6.83 5.54 2.45
CA VAL A 60 6.70 4.13 2.13
C VAL A 60 5.34 3.84 1.51
N LEU A 61 5.39 3.12 0.39
CA LEU A 61 4.23 2.51 -0.24
C LEU A 61 4.35 0.99 -0.13
N ILE A 62 3.42 0.34 0.57
CA ILE A 62 3.34 -1.12 0.64
C ILE A 62 2.33 -1.60 -0.38
N ILE A 63 2.72 -2.54 -1.23
CA ILE A 63 1.81 -3.26 -2.12
C ILE A 63 1.63 -4.66 -1.56
N THR A 64 0.40 -5.01 -1.21
CA THR A 64 0.04 -6.32 -0.65
C THR A 64 -1.16 -6.91 -1.37
N LEU A 65 -1.37 -8.22 -1.25
CA LEU A 65 -2.56 -8.85 -1.80
C LEU A 65 -3.77 -8.53 -0.91
N ASN A 66 -4.95 -8.42 -1.53
CA ASN A 66 -6.23 -8.24 -0.84
C ASN A 66 -6.67 -9.56 -0.16
N LYS A 67 -5.81 -10.15 0.67
CA LYS A 67 -6.08 -11.36 1.47
C LYS A 67 -6.70 -10.95 2.79
N LYS A 68 -7.72 -11.69 3.25
CA LYS A 68 -8.35 -11.44 4.55
C LYS A 68 -7.34 -11.35 5.70
N SER A 69 -6.31 -12.20 5.69
CA SER A 69 -5.21 -12.17 6.67
C SER A 69 -4.45 -10.85 6.71
N ASN A 70 -4.18 -10.23 5.56
CA ASN A 70 -3.48 -8.94 5.46
C ASN A 70 -4.36 -7.80 5.99
N ILE A 71 -5.66 -7.83 5.72
CA ILE A 71 -6.63 -6.87 6.26
C ILE A 71 -6.72 -7.01 7.78
N ASP A 72 -6.88 -8.23 8.28
CA ASP A 72 -6.96 -8.51 9.73
C ASP A 72 -5.68 -8.07 10.44
N LEU A 73 -4.51 -8.30 9.83
CA LEU A 73 -3.22 -7.83 10.36
C LEU A 73 -3.14 -6.30 10.41
N THR A 74 -3.64 -5.61 9.39
CA THR A 74 -3.69 -4.14 9.34
C THR A 74 -4.58 -3.59 10.45
N ILE A 75 -5.74 -4.20 10.67
CA ILE A 75 -6.67 -3.79 11.74
C ILE A 75 -6.04 -4.04 13.12
N LYS A 76 -5.40 -5.20 13.31
CA LYS A 76 -4.70 -5.55 14.55
C LYS A 76 -3.60 -4.54 14.90
N ASN A 77 -2.85 -4.06 13.92
CA ASN A 77 -1.74 -3.13 14.11
C ASN A 77 -2.12 -1.66 13.90
N TRP A 78 -3.42 -1.34 13.80
CA TRP A 78 -3.90 -0.01 13.41
C TRP A 78 -3.34 1.13 14.26
N LYS A 79 -3.23 0.92 15.58
CA LYS A 79 -2.70 1.95 16.50
C LYS A 79 -1.29 2.40 16.12
N GLU A 80 -0.44 1.48 15.68
CA GLU A 80 0.92 1.81 15.26
C GLU A 80 0.92 2.40 13.85
N LEU A 81 0.19 1.77 12.91
CA LEU A 81 0.16 2.21 11.51
C LEU A 81 -0.39 3.63 11.38
N SER A 82 -1.43 3.98 12.14
CA SER A 82 -2.05 5.30 12.14
C SER A 82 -1.16 6.42 12.67
N GLN A 83 0.00 6.12 13.25
CA GLN A 83 0.99 7.13 13.64
C GLN A 83 1.97 7.46 12.50
N LYS A 84 2.03 6.64 11.45
CA LYS A 84 2.96 6.80 10.33
C LYS A 84 2.34 7.67 9.23
N LYS A 85 2.71 8.96 9.18
CA LYS A 85 2.16 9.96 8.25
C LYS A 85 2.36 9.64 6.77
N ASN A 86 3.54 9.10 6.44
CA ASN A 86 3.97 8.85 5.06
C ASN A 86 3.92 7.36 4.72
N LEU A 87 2.86 6.67 5.18
CA LEU A 87 2.61 5.28 4.88
C LEU A 87 1.33 5.13 4.06
N ASP A 88 1.47 4.58 2.86
CA ASP A 88 0.37 4.15 2.02
C ASP A 88 0.40 2.62 1.88
N LEU A 89 -0.76 1.99 1.91
CA LEU A 89 -0.96 0.58 1.59
C LEU A 89 -1.86 0.47 0.37
N ILE A 90 -1.50 -0.38 -0.58
CA ILE A 90 -2.36 -0.79 -1.69
C ILE A 90 -2.65 -2.26 -1.52
N PHE A 91 -3.93 -2.58 -1.40
CA PHE A 91 -4.45 -3.93 -1.40
C PHE A 91 -4.90 -4.28 -2.81
N LEU A 92 -4.17 -5.17 -3.45
CA LEU A 92 -4.39 -5.59 -4.83
C LEU A 92 -5.15 -6.92 -4.87
N ASN A 93 -6.25 -6.95 -5.61
CA ASN A 93 -6.78 -8.19 -6.16
C ASN A 93 -6.12 -8.44 -7.52
N SER A 94 -5.14 -9.34 -7.54
CA SER A 94 -4.38 -9.67 -8.75
C SER A 94 -5.21 -10.39 -9.82
N THR A 95 -6.32 -11.02 -9.45
CA THR A 95 -7.20 -11.78 -10.36
C THR A 95 -8.18 -10.87 -11.08
N LEU A 96 -8.74 -9.89 -10.37
CA LEU A 96 -9.71 -8.94 -10.91
C LEU A 96 -9.09 -7.62 -11.37
N GLU A 97 -7.75 -7.49 -11.27
CA GLU A 97 -6.99 -6.25 -11.52
C GLU A 97 -7.52 -5.02 -10.74
N ASN A 98 -8.26 -5.27 -9.67
CA ASN A 98 -8.88 -4.25 -8.84
C ASN A 98 -8.06 -4.00 -7.58
N LYS A 99 -8.15 -2.80 -7.02
CA LYS A 99 -7.36 -2.41 -5.85
C LYS A 99 -8.02 -1.31 -5.05
N TRP A 100 -7.57 -1.16 -3.82
CA TRP A 100 -7.89 0.00 -2.99
C TRP A 100 -6.67 0.47 -2.22
N ILE A 101 -6.69 1.75 -1.83
CA ILE A 101 -5.57 2.44 -1.20
C ILE A 101 -5.99 2.85 0.21
N LEU A 102 -5.07 2.69 1.14
CA LEU A 102 -5.24 3.02 2.54
C LEU A 102 -4.02 3.81 3.04
N ASN A 103 -4.26 5.05 3.46
CA ASN A 103 -3.29 5.81 4.25
C ASN A 103 -3.73 5.79 5.72
N PRO A 104 -3.11 5.00 6.61
CA PRO A 104 -3.61 4.79 7.96
C PRO A 104 -3.68 6.07 8.79
N TYR A 105 -2.70 6.96 8.65
CA TYR A 105 -2.67 8.24 9.35
C TYR A 105 -3.86 9.12 8.97
N THR A 106 -4.07 9.33 7.67
CA THR A 106 -5.17 10.14 7.15
C THR A 106 -6.53 9.54 7.52
N HIS A 107 -6.70 8.22 7.32
CA HIS A 107 -7.95 7.53 7.65
C HIS A 107 -8.25 7.57 9.15
N ASN A 108 -7.24 7.51 10.01
CA ASN A 108 -7.45 7.64 11.46
C ASN A 108 -7.88 9.06 11.89
N ILE A 109 -7.58 10.09 11.09
CA ILE A 109 -8.03 11.47 11.34
C ILE A 109 -9.47 11.69 10.87
N ILE A 110 -9.84 11.12 9.71
CA ILE A 110 -11.13 11.42 9.07
C ILE A 110 -12.23 10.40 9.38
N CYS A 111 -11.88 9.16 9.72
CA CYS A 111 -12.86 8.11 9.99
C CYS A 111 -13.17 8.04 11.49
N ASP A 112 -14.42 7.70 11.80
CA ASP A 112 -14.78 7.34 13.17
C ASP A 112 -14.16 5.97 13.54
N LYS A 113 -13.54 5.93 14.73
CA LYS A 113 -12.84 4.73 15.21
C LYS A 113 -13.77 3.55 15.42
N GLN A 114 -15.04 3.79 15.74
CA GLN A 114 -16.01 2.72 16.00
C GLN A 114 -16.38 1.97 14.71
N THR A 115 -16.32 2.65 13.56
CA THR A 115 -16.74 2.10 12.26
C THR A 115 -15.59 1.71 11.35
N LEU A 116 -14.35 2.10 11.67
CA LEU A 116 -13.16 1.81 10.87
C LEU A 116 -13.05 0.35 10.42
N LYS A 117 -13.16 -0.60 11.37
CA LYS A 117 -13.05 -2.03 11.07
C LYS A 117 -14.07 -2.44 10.00
N GLN A 118 -15.32 -2.03 10.17
CA GLN A 118 -16.39 -2.34 9.24
C GLN A 118 -16.13 -1.69 7.88
N GLY A 119 -15.68 -0.43 7.87
CA GLY A 119 -15.34 0.29 6.63
C GLY A 119 -14.24 -0.41 5.83
N LEU A 120 -13.14 -0.81 6.48
CA LEU A 120 -12.04 -1.52 5.82
C LEU A 120 -12.49 -2.88 5.25
N LEU A 121 -13.32 -3.63 6.00
CA LEU A 121 -13.86 -4.90 5.53
C LEU A 121 -14.79 -4.73 4.33
N THR A 122 -15.69 -3.75 4.36
CA THR A 122 -16.61 -3.48 3.24
C THR A 122 -15.86 -3.10 1.96
N ILE A 123 -14.80 -2.29 2.06
CA ILE A 123 -13.97 -1.96 0.88
C ILE A 123 -13.24 -3.21 0.37
N ALA A 124 -12.67 -4.02 1.28
CA ALA A 124 -11.97 -5.24 0.90
C ALA A 124 -12.89 -6.26 0.22
N GLU A 125 -14.12 -6.43 0.71
CA GLU A 125 -15.16 -7.28 0.11
C GLU A 125 -15.55 -6.80 -1.28
N ASN A 126 -15.73 -5.48 -1.48
CA ASN A 126 -16.04 -4.90 -2.79
C ASN A 126 -14.92 -5.11 -3.82
N VAL A 127 -13.65 -5.12 -3.39
CA VAL A 127 -12.50 -5.42 -4.24
C VAL A 127 -12.34 -6.93 -4.47
N GLY A 128 -12.95 -7.77 -3.63
CA GLY A 128 -12.90 -9.22 -3.65
C GLY A 128 -11.60 -9.75 -3.05
N PHE A 129 -11.72 -10.76 -2.18
CA PHE A 129 -10.54 -11.39 -1.56
C PHE A 129 -9.78 -12.25 -2.56
N VAL A 130 -8.46 -12.31 -2.36
CA VAL A 130 -7.57 -13.27 -3.03
C VAL A 130 -7.25 -14.39 -2.04
N GLU A 131 -7.19 -15.64 -2.53
CA GLU A 131 -6.73 -16.80 -1.74
C GLU A 131 -5.19 -16.83 -1.65
#